data_AF-A0A9R1CS18-F1
#
_entry.id   AF-A0A9R1CS18-F1
#
_cell.length_a   1.000
_cell.length_b   1.000
_cell.length_c   1.000
_cell.angle_alpha   90.00
_cell.angle_beta   90.00
_cell.angle_gamma   90.00
#
_symmetry.space_group_name_H-M   'P 1'
#
loop_
_entity.id
_entity.type
_entity.pdbx_description
1 polymer ?
#
loop_
_entity_poly.entity_id
_entity_poly.type
_entity_poly.pdbx_seq_one_letter_code
_entity_poly.pdbx_strand_id
1 'polypeptide(L)'
;MTPETYLGVHLLFVVPLILVLGILTYARSAATWGKVPFFGLFVVLVLAFLYTTPWDNLLIDQGVWWYGSGATRAHVWAAPIGEYLFFVLQPILAALWLYNLDIPTEGSLRIPGRTRLAGLVAGLAVGACGAGLLLADPSRLYLGAILVWAGPILAIQWAFGWPHLVRARRTVALGIGVPTVYLWFVDWYAITNGLWTISTTYTVGIAAFGLPIEEMLFFLITNVFIVQGLVLYLWLVEQWPTVAPDVRAAVPPAVVGLFPAGKRRAVADGDPDERGEESDRTVT
;
A
#
# COMPACT_ATOMS: atom_id res chain seq x y z
N MET A 1 -25.64 15.46 -11.57
CA MET A 1 -25.46 14.87 -12.91
C MET A 1 -24.94 13.47 -12.71
N THR A 2 -25.59 12.45 -13.26
CA THR A 2 -25.09 11.07 -13.27
C THR A 2 -23.86 11.02 -14.20
N PRO A 3 -22.69 10.54 -13.76
CA PRO A 3 -21.53 10.46 -14.63
C PRO A 3 -21.78 9.41 -15.72
N GLU A 4 -21.66 9.84 -16.97
CA GLU A 4 -21.84 8.99 -18.16
C GLU A 4 -20.53 8.29 -18.58
N THR A 5 -19.42 8.58 -17.89
CA THR A 5 -18.10 8.07 -18.23
C THR A 5 -17.37 7.59 -16.99
N TYR A 6 -16.46 6.64 -17.18
CA TYR A 6 -15.62 6.09 -16.11
C TYR A 6 -14.73 7.18 -15.47
N LEU A 7 -14.20 8.11 -16.26
CA LEU A 7 -13.50 9.29 -15.75
C LEU A 7 -14.42 10.21 -14.92
N GLY A 8 -15.68 10.32 -15.30
CA GLY A 8 -16.69 11.08 -14.56
C GLY A 8 -16.93 10.52 -13.16
N VAL A 9 -16.88 9.19 -12.98
CA VAL A 9 -16.98 8.55 -11.66
C VAL A 9 -15.83 8.98 -10.76
N HIS A 10 -14.60 8.94 -11.27
CA HIS A 10 -13.42 9.41 -10.51
C HIS A 10 -13.56 10.86 -10.09
N LEU A 11 -13.99 11.74 -11.01
CA LEU A 11 -14.19 13.16 -10.73
C LEU A 11 -15.32 13.44 -9.74
N LEU A 12 -16.37 12.61 -9.73
CA LEU A 12 -17.52 12.82 -8.86
C LEU A 12 -17.34 12.24 -7.45
N PHE A 13 -16.71 11.07 -7.34
CA PHE A 13 -16.64 10.33 -6.08
C PHE A 13 -15.23 10.27 -5.49
N VAL A 14 -14.21 10.02 -6.30
CA VAL A 14 -12.87 9.70 -5.78
C VAL A 14 -12.06 10.97 -5.53
N VAL A 15 -11.99 11.85 -6.51
CA VAL A 15 -11.21 13.10 -6.44
C VAL A 15 -11.70 14.04 -5.34
N PRO A 16 -13.02 14.31 -5.19
CA PRO A 16 -13.50 15.20 -4.12
C PRO A 16 -13.15 14.66 -2.73
N LEU A 17 -13.27 13.34 -2.53
CA LEU A 17 -12.89 12.73 -1.26
C LEU A 17 -11.38 12.83 -1.01
N ILE A 18 -10.53 12.59 -2.01
CA ILE A 18 -9.08 12.79 -1.92
C ILE A 18 -8.75 14.24 -1.53
N LEU A 19 -9.43 15.23 -2.13
CA LEU A 19 -9.22 16.64 -1.80
C LEU A 19 -9.60 16.94 -0.34
N VAL A 20 -10.75 16.45 0.12
CA VAL A 20 -11.19 16.60 1.51
C VAL A 20 -10.20 15.93 2.47
N LEU A 21 -9.79 14.69 2.19
CA LEU A 21 -8.82 13.97 3.02
C LEU A 21 -7.47 14.68 3.02
N GLY A 22 -7.01 15.19 1.88
CA GLY A 22 -5.76 15.94 1.77
C GLY A 22 -5.76 17.23 2.59
N ILE A 23 -6.88 17.97 2.57
CA ILE A 23 -7.08 19.14 3.43
C ILE A 23 -7.05 18.72 4.91
N LEU A 24 -7.74 17.64 5.28
CA LEU A 24 -7.75 17.14 6.66
C LEU A 24 -6.36 16.69 7.13
N THR A 25 -5.62 15.95 6.31
CA THR A 25 -4.26 15.51 6.62
C THR A 25 -3.32 16.71 6.79
N TYR A 26 -3.47 17.75 5.97
CA TYR A 26 -2.65 18.96 6.08
C TYR A 26 -3.03 19.82 7.30
N ALA A 27 -4.32 19.97 7.58
CA ALA A 27 -4.82 20.87 8.62
C ALA A 27 -4.71 20.29 10.05
N ARG A 28 -4.71 18.96 10.20
CA ARG A 28 -4.66 18.31 11.52
C ARG A 28 -3.22 18.12 11.99
N SER A 29 -2.86 18.75 13.10
CA SER A 29 -1.53 18.60 13.73
C SER A 29 -1.18 17.16 14.12
N ALA A 30 -2.19 16.34 14.43
CA ALA A 30 -2.02 14.93 14.80
C ALA A 30 -1.95 13.98 13.59
N ALA A 31 -2.13 14.48 12.36
CA ALA A 31 -2.07 13.64 11.17
C ALA A 31 -0.62 13.32 10.80
N THR A 32 -0.42 12.16 10.17
CA THR A 32 0.87 11.71 9.67
C THR A 32 1.19 12.45 8.37
N TRP A 33 2.10 13.43 8.42
CA TRP A 33 2.47 14.26 7.27
C TRP A 33 3.97 14.52 7.20
N GLY A 34 4.50 14.73 6.00
CA GLY A 34 5.90 15.09 5.75
C GLY A 34 6.59 14.20 4.71
N LYS A 35 7.92 14.34 4.64
CA LYS A 35 8.74 13.68 3.60
C LYS A 35 8.72 12.15 3.70
N VAL A 36 8.73 11.60 4.91
CA VAL A 36 8.74 10.16 5.14
C VAL A 36 7.42 9.53 4.67
N PRO A 37 6.22 9.93 5.15
CA PRO A 37 4.96 9.42 4.61
C PRO A 37 4.82 9.62 3.10
N PHE A 38 5.19 10.80 2.58
CA PHE A 38 5.14 11.09 1.15
C PHE A 38 6.00 10.11 0.33
N PHE A 39 7.22 9.81 0.77
CA PHE A 39 8.07 8.84 0.09
C PHE A 39 7.48 7.43 0.14
N GLY A 40 6.91 7.03 1.28
CA GLY A 40 6.18 5.76 1.41
C GLY A 40 5.03 5.65 0.40
N LEU A 41 4.19 6.69 0.31
CA LEU A 41 3.12 6.76 -0.68
C LEU A 41 3.64 6.72 -2.12
N PHE A 42 4.70 7.48 -2.42
CA PHE A 42 5.32 7.46 -3.75
C PHE A 42 5.78 6.05 -4.15
N VAL A 43 6.44 5.32 -3.25
CA VAL A 43 6.83 3.93 -3.51
C VAL A 43 5.61 3.04 -3.75
N VAL A 44 4.56 3.18 -2.93
CA VAL A 44 3.30 2.43 -3.14
C VAL A 44 2.68 2.75 -4.49
N LEU A 45 2.68 4.01 -4.93
CA LEU A 45 2.14 4.41 -6.23
C LEU A 45 2.89 3.76 -7.40
N VAL A 46 4.22 3.78 -7.35
CA VAL A 46 5.06 3.13 -8.38
C VAL A 46 4.79 1.62 -8.41
N LEU A 47 4.76 0.98 -7.24
CA LEU A 47 4.51 -0.45 -7.14
C LEU A 47 3.10 -0.82 -7.61
N ALA A 48 2.07 -0.09 -7.18
CA ALA A 48 0.70 -0.32 -7.59
C ALA A 48 0.55 -0.17 -9.10
N PHE A 49 1.08 0.92 -9.68
CA PHE A 49 1.00 1.13 -11.12
C PHE A 49 1.68 0.01 -11.90
N LEU A 50 2.93 -0.32 -11.57
CA LEU A 50 3.71 -1.32 -12.32
C LEU A 50 3.20 -2.75 -12.11
N TYR A 51 2.74 -3.09 -10.91
CA TYR A 51 2.31 -4.44 -10.57
C TYR A 51 0.89 -4.75 -11.04
N THR A 52 0.00 -3.75 -11.02
CA THR A 52 -1.40 -3.91 -11.45
C THR A 52 -1.52 -3.84 -12.98
N THR A 53 -0.76 -2.97 -13.65
CA THR A 53 -0.87 -2.77 -15.13
C THR A 53 -0.89 -4.07 -15.96
N PRO A 54 0.07 -5.00 -15.83
CA PRO A 54 0.06 -6.21 -16.66
C PRO A 54 -1.07 -7.18 -16.29
N TRP A 55 -1.41 -7.26 -15.00
CA TRP A 55 -2.48 -8.12 -14.51
C TRP A 55 -3.85 -7.64 -15.01
N ASP A 56 -4.09 -6.34 -14.91
CA ASP A 56 -5.35 -5.69 -15.29
C ASP A 56 -5.61 -5.81 -16.80
N ASN A 57 -4.62 -5.44 -17.61
CA ASN A 57 -4.73 -5.57 -19.07
C ASN A 57 -4.95 -7.02 -19.51
N LEU A 58 -4.32 -7.99 -18.85
CA LEU A 58 -4.52 -9.40 -19.17
C LEU A 58 -5.98 -9.81 -18.90
N LEU A 59 -6.55 -9.43 -17.76
CA LEU A 59 -7.92 -9.82 -17.43
C LEU A 59 -8.98 -9.12 -18.31
N ILE A 60 -8.74 -7.87 -18.70
CA ILE A 60 -9.59 -7.19 -19.69
C ILE A 60 -9.52 -7.88 -21.05
N ASP A 61 -8.32 -8.23 -21.51
CA ASP A 61 -8.11 -8.94 -22.77
C ASP A 61 -8.78 -10.33 -22.77
N GLN A 62 -8.76 -11.03 -21.64
CA GLN A 62 -9.49 -12.28 -21.44
C GLN A 62 -11.01 -12.10 -21.29
N GLY A 63 -11.51 -10.86 -21.28
CA GLY A 63 -12.95 -10.57 -21.17
C GLY A 63 -13.52 -10.82 -19.78
N VAL A 64 -12.71 -10.72 -18.72
CA VAL A 64 -13.19 -10.81 -17.33
C VAL A 64 -14.13 -9.65 -17.02
N TRP A 65 -13.85 -8.46 -17.55
CA TRP A 65 -14.76 -7.33 -17.57
C TRP A 65 -14.57 -6.47 -18.82
N TRP A 66 -15.53 -5.61 -19.09
CA TRP A 66 -15.50 -4.66 -20.20
C TRP A 66 -16.34 -3.41 -19.86
N TYR A 67 -16.18 -2.36 -20.68
CA TYR A 67 -16.82 -1.07 -20.45
C TYR A 67 -18.06 -0.88 -21.32
N GLY A 68 -19.02 -0.12 -20.79
CA GLY A 68 -20.21 0.27 -21.53
C GLY A 68 -19.89 1.15 -22.74
N SER A 69 -20.79 1.16 -23.72
CA SER A 69 -20.66 2.00 -24.91
C SER A 69 -20.58 3.48 -24.51
N GLY A 70 -19.53 4.18 -24.97
CA GLY A 70 -19.30 5.60 -24.65
C GLY A 70 -18.75 5.87 -23.23
N ALA A 71 -18.64 4.85 -22.37
CA ALA A 71 -18.17 5.02 -20.99
C ALA A 71 -16.66 5.35 -20.93
N THR A 72 -15.90 4.99 -21.97
CA THR A 72 -14.46 5.25 -22.10
C THR A 72 -14.15 5.91 -23.44
N ARG A 73 -13.06 6.69 -23.50
CA ARG A 73 -12.68 7.46 -24.73
C ARG A 73 -11.27 7.19 -25.23
N ALA A 74 -10.39 6.69 -24.38
CA ALA A 74 -8.99 6.46 -24.71
C ALA A 74 -8.47 5.26 -23.92
N HIS A 75 -7.61 4.48 -24.58
CA HIS A 75 -7.09 3.20 -24.10
C HIS A 75 -5.58 3.14 -24.28
N VAL A 76 -4.93 2.42 -23.37
CA VAL A 76 -3.54 1.99 -23.52
C VAL A 76 -3.58 0.47 -23.39
N TRP A 77 -3.22 -0.23 -24.47
CA TRP A 77 -3.47 -1.67 -24.62
C TRP A 77 -4.96 -2.02 -24.43
N ALA A 78 -5.29 -2.94 -23.52
CA ALA A 78 -6.66 -3.39 -23.29
C ALA A 78 -7.43 -2.45 -22.34
N ALA A 79 -6.72 -1.78 -21.42
CA ALA A 79 -7.34 -0.96 -20.38
C ALA A 79 -7.58 0.49 -20.81
N PRO A 80 -8.71 1.11 -20.40
CA PRO A 80 -8.94 2.54 -20.61
C PRO A 80 -8.08 3.39 -19.66
N ILE A 81 -7.83 4.66 -20.03
CA ILE A 81 -7.05 5.61 -19.20
C ILE A 81 -7.59 5.72 -17.76
N GLY A 82 -8.91 5.57 -17.58
CA GLY A 82 -9.54 5.62 -16.26
C GLY A 82 -9.07 4.52 -15.30
N GLU A 83 -8.63 3.35 -15.80
CA GLU A 83 -8.07 2.29 -14.95
C GLU A 83 -6.69 2.66 -14.41
N TYR A 84 -5.82 3.13 -15.30
CA TYR A 84 -4.50 3.62 -14.90
C TYR A 84 -4.59 4.77 -13.90
N LEU A 85 -5.59 5.63 -14.05
CA LEU A 85 -5.88 6.68 -13.08
C LEU A 85 -6.34 6.07 -11.75
N PHE A 86 -7.19 5.04 -11.78
CA PHE A 86 -7.63 4.35 -10.57
C PHE A 86 -6.45 3.73 -9.79
N PHE A 87 -5.46 3.13 -10.48
CA PHE A 87 -4.25 2.59 -9.85
C PHE A 87 -3.45 3.66 -9.07
N VAL A 88 -3.63 4.94 -9.42
CA VAL A 88 -2.99 6.08 -8.74
C VAL A 88 -3.92 6.66 -7.67
N LEU A 89 -5.20 6.84 -7.98
CA LEU A 89 -6.15 7.49 -7.07
C LEU A 89 -6.46 6.64 -5.83
N GLN A 90 -6.63 5.33 -5.98
CA GLN A 90 -6.94 4.46 -4.85
C GLN A 90 -5.84 4.48 -3.78
N PRO A 91 -4.54 4.30 -4.09
CA PRO A 91 -3.50 4.41 -3.08
C PRO A 91 -3.44 5.77 -2.40
N ILE A 92 -3.68 6.87 -3.13
CA ILE A 92 -3.75 8.21 -2.54
C ILE A 92 -4.91 8.29 -1.54
N LEU A 93 -6.11 7.86 -1.93
CA LEU A 93 -7.29 7.86 -1.06
C LEU A 93 -7.05 7.06 0.22
N ALA A 94 -6.58 5.81 0.08
CA ALA A 94 -6.33 4.93 1.21
C ALA A 94 -5.22 5.44 2.13
N ALA A 95 -4.14 6.00 1.56
CA ALA A 95 -3.04 6.58 2.32
C ALA A 95 -3.46 7.84 3.08
N LEU A 96 -4.17 8.78 2.44
CA LEU A 96 -4.64 10.00 3.10
C LEU A 96 -5.64 9.67 4.21
N TRP A 97 -6.52 8.69 4.01
CA TRP A 97 -7.37 8.16 5.08
C TRP A 97 -6.53 7.61 6.24
N LEU A 98 -5.59 6.70 5.95
CA LEU A 98 -4.71 6.10 6.94
C LEU A 98 -3.92 7.15 7.73
N TYR A 99 -3.41 8.18 7.07
CA TYR A 99 -2.62 9.25 7.71
C TYR A 99 -3.43 10.14 8.66
N ASN A 100 -4.76 10.09 8.61
CA ASN A 100 -5.62 10.72 9.61
C ASN A 100 -5.91 9.81 10.82
N LEU A 101 -5.39 8.58 10.84
CA LEU A 101 -5.46 7.65 11.97
C LEU A 101 -4.18 7.70 12.81
N ASP A 102 -4.28 7.21 14.03
CA ASP A 102 -3.12 6.96 14.89
C ASP A 102 -2.39 5.69 14.39
N ILE A 103 -1.17 5.84 13.89
CA ILE A 103 -0.38 4.75 13.31
C ILE A 103 0.72 4.34 14.30
N PRO A 104 0.61 3.17 14.96
CA PRO A 104 1.64 2.73 15.89
C PRO A 104 2.95 2.45 15.15
N THR A 105 4.04 3.07 15.58
CA THR A 105 5.40 2.84 15.03
C THR A 105 6.34 2.20 16.07
N GLU A 106 5.83 1.89 17.25
CA GLU A 106 6.59 1.24 18.32
C GLU A 106 6.75 -0.28 18.11
N GLY A 107 7.81 -0.83 18.68
CA GLY A 107 8.08 -2.27 18.75
C GLY A 107 9.30 -2.69 17.93
N SER A 108 10.02 -3.71 18.40
CA SER A 108 11.30 -4.14 17.82
C SER A 108 11.17 -4.77 16.43
N LEU A 109 12.06 -4.39 15.50
CA LEU A 109 12.25 -5.02 14.19
C LEU A 109 12.86 -6.44 14.26
N ARG A 110 13.37 -6.85 15.43
CA ARG A 110 14.00 -8.16 15.67
C ARG A 110 12.94 -9.26 15.83
N ILE A 111 12.24 -9.55 14.75
CA ILE A 111 11.26 -10.65 14.68
C ILE A 111 11.99 -11.98 14.41
N PRO A 112 11.71 -13.05 15.18
CA PRO A 112 12.31 -14.36 14.96
C PRO A 112 12.07 -14.90 13.54
N GLY A 113 13.08 -15.55 12.97
CA GLY A 113 13.00 -16.10 11.60
C GLY A 113 11.82 -17.06 11.39
N ARG A 114 11.47 -17.87 12.38
CA ARG A 114 10.30 -18.78 12.32
C ARG A 114 8.97 -18.02 12.19
N THR A 115 8.86 -16.86 12.87
CA THR A 115 7.69 -15.98 12.79
C THR A 115 7.59 -15.34 11.41
N ARG A 116 8.72 -14.95 10.81
CA ARG A 116 8.78 -14.44 9.43
C ARG A 116 8.41 -15.53 8.43
N LEU A 117 8.94 -16.74 8.61
CA LEU A 117 8.63 -17.90 7.76
C LEU A 117 7.13 -18.24 7.81
N ALA A 118 6.49 -18.17 8.99
CA ALA A 118 5.06 -18.38 9.10
C ALA A 118 4.25 -17.37 8.26
N GLY A 119 4.64 -16.09 8.29
CA GLY A 119 4.03 -15.06 7.44
C GLY A 119 4.25 -15.29 5.95
N LEU A 120 5.47 -15.66 5.56
CA LEU A 120 5.81 -16.03 4.18
C LEU A 120 4.93 -17.18 3.68
N VAL A 121 4.88 -18.29 4.43
CA VAL A 121 4.09 -19.47 4.09
C VAL A 121 2.61 -19.14 4.01
N ALA A 122 2.08 -18.33 4.94
CA ALA A 122 0.69 -17.92 4.90
C ALA A 122 0.34 -17.12 3.63
N GLY A 123 1.19 -16.16 3.22
CA GLY A 123 0.96 -15.39 1.99
C GLY A 123 1.08 -16.27 0.73
N LEU A 124 2.08 -17.16 0.69
CA LEU A 124 2.21 -18.13 -0.41
C LEU A 124 1.04 -19.10 -0.48
N ALA A 125 0.46 -19.48 0.66
CA ALA A 125 -0.73 -20.32 0.69
C ALA A 125 -1.95 -19.63 0.05
N VAL A 126 -2.09 -18.30 0.20
CA VAL A 126 -3.12 -17.53 -0.51
C VAL A 126 -2.92 -17.64 -2.03
N GLY A 127 -1.68 -17.44 -2.50
CA GLY A 127 -1.35 -17.59 -3.92
C GLY A 127 -1.58 -19.01 -4.45
N ALA A 128 -1.20 -20.03 -3.68
CA ALA A 128 -1.42 -21.43 -4.02
C ALA A 128 -2.92 -21.78 -4.08
N CYS A 129 -3.72 -21.22 -3.18
CA CYS A 129 -5.17 -21.37 -3.23
C CYS A 129 -5.75 -20.73 -4.50
N GLY A 130 -5.29 -19.53 -4.86
CA GLY A 130 -5.62 -18.89 -6.13
C GLY A 130 -5.26 -19.74 -7.34
N ALA A 131 -4.07 -20.33 -7.35
CA ALA A 131 -3.63 -21.20 -8.43
C ALA A 131 -4.51 -22.45 -8.53
N GLY A 132 -4.91 -23.03 -7.40
CA GLY A 132 -5.88 -24.13 -7.35
C GLY A 132 -7.24 -23.73 -7.94
N LEU A 133 -7.71 -22.51 -7.70
CA LEU A 133 -8.96 -22.00 -8.30
C LEU A 133 -8.84 -21.84 -9.82
N LEU A 134 -7.72 -21.26 -10.30
CA LEU A 134 -7.45 -21.08 -11.74
C LEU A 134 -7.41 -22.42 -12.48
N LEU A 135 -6.82 -23.45 -11.87
CA LEU A 135 -6.70 -24.78 -12.46
C LEU A 135 -8.01 -25.58 -12.45
N ALA A 136 -9.01 -25.16 -11.67
CA ALA A 136 -10.21 -25.94 -11.47
C ALA A 136 -11.26 -25.71 -12.56
N ASP A 137 -11.63 -24.45 -12.84
CA ASP A 137 -12.69 -24.11 -13.81
C ASP A 137 -12.62 -22.62 -14.23
N PRO A 138 -12.93 -22.26 -15.49
CA PRO A 138 -13.01 -20.87 -15.96
C PRO A 138 -13.88 -19.93 -15.11
N SER A 139 -14.97 -20.42 -14.51
CA SER A 139 -15.84 -19.65 -13.58
C SER A 139 -15.15 -19.13 -12.34
N ARG A 140 -13.92 -19.59 -12.05
CA ARG A 140 -13.12 -19.16 -10.90
C ARG A 140 -11.92 -18.33 -11.34
N LEU A 141 -11.83 -18.00 -12.62
CA LEU A 141 -10.68 -17.30 -13.19
C LEU A 141 -10.45 -15.98 -12.46
N TYR A 142 -11.49 -15.16 -12.28
CA TYR A 142 -11.29 -13.84 -11.68
C TYR A 142 -10.84 -13.95 -10.21
N LEU A 143 -11.56 -14.73 -9.40
CA LEU A 143 -11.22 -14.97 -8.00
C LEU A 143 -9.81 -15.57 -7.85
N GLY A 144 -9.49 -16.58 -8.66
CA GLY A 144 -8.18 -17.21 -8.67
C GLY A 144 -7.07 -16.24 -9.06
N ALA A 145 -7.31 -15.39 -10.05
CA ALA A 145 -6.36 -14.38 -10.52
C ALA A 145 -6.08 -13.33 -9.44
N ILE A 146 -7.09 -12.88 -8.69
CA ILE A 146 -6.90 -11.98 -7.54
C ILE A 146 -5.98 -12.63 -6.50
N LEU A 147 -6.24 -13.89 -6.13
CA LEU A 147 -5.48 -14.57 -5.07
C LEU A 147 -4.04 -14.90 -5.49
N VAL A 148 -3.81 -15.36 -6.72
CA VAL A 148 -2.46 -15.61 -7.26
C VAL A 148 -1.65 -14.32 -7.29
N TRP A 149 -2.26 -13.24 -7.76
CA TRP A 149 -1.64 -11.91 -7.80
C TRP A 149 -1.37 -11.37 -6.39
N ALA A 150 -2.24 -11.65 -5.43
CA ALA A 150 -2.07 -11.19 -4.06
C ALA A 150 -1.02 -11.94 -3.25
N GLY A 151 -0.89 -13.25 -3.46
CA GLY A 151 -0.05 -14.13 -2.67
C GLY A 151 1.39 -13.61 -2.47
N PRO A 152 2.13 -13.24 -3.53
CA PRO A 152 3.50 -12.73 -3.41
C PRO A 152 3.61 -11.46 -2.55
N ILE A 153 2.68 -10.50 -2.71
CA ILE A 153 2.70 -9.24 -1.95
C ILE A 153 2.40 -9.51 -0.48
N LEU A 154 1.38 -10.32 -0.19
CA LEU A 154 1.05 -10.73 1.19
C LEU A 154 2.20 -11.50 1.83
N ALA A 155 2.85 -12.39 1.07
CA ALA A 155 3.99 -13.16 1.57
C ALA A 155 5.15 -12.24 1.98
N ILE A 156 5.47 -11.23 1.17
CA ILE A 156 6.50 -10.23 1.49
C ILE A 156 6.11 -9.43 2.74
N GLN A 157 4.89 -8.88 2.78
CA GLN A 157 4.42 -8.03 3.89
C GLN A 157 4.35 -8.81 5.21
N TRP A 158 3.81 -10.03 5.18
CA TRP A 158 3.64 -10.85 6.37
C TRP A 158 4.97 -11.43 6.85
N ALA A 159 5.86 -11.84 5.94
CA ALA A 159 7.22 -12.22 6.30
C ALA A 159 8.01 -11.06 6.91
N PHE A 160 7.72 -9.83 6.47
CA PHE A 160 8.36 -8.65 7.01
C PHE A 160 7.88 -8.32 8.43
N GLY A 161 6.58 -8.36 8.73
CA GLY A 161 6.12 -7.82 10.01
C GLY A 161 4.68 -8.11 10.43
N TRP A 162 4.11 -9.27 10.14
CA TRP A 162 2.72 -9.57 10.56
C TRP A 162 2.41 -9.36 12.07
N PRO A 163 3.32 -9.61 13.05
CA PRO A 163 3.02 -9.33 14.45
C PRO A 163 2.83 -7.83 14.74
N HIS A 164 3.50 -6.96 13.97
CA HIS A 164 3.30 -5.52 14.07
C HIS A 164 1.93 -5.11 13.52
N LEU A 165 1.49 -5.71 12.41
CA LEU A 165 0.13 -5.50 11.87
C LEU A 165 -0.96 -5.92 12.88
N VAL A 166 -0.75 -7.02 13.61
CA VAL A 166 -1.68 -7.46 14.67
C VAL A 166 -1.71 -6.49 15.85
N ARG A 167 -0.56 -5.92 16.24
CA ARG A 167 -0.52 -4.86 17.26
C ARG A 167 -1.27 -3.62 16.80
N ALA A 168 -1.11 -3.24 15.54
CA ALA A 168 -1.81 -2.14 14.89
C ALA A 168 -3.21 -2.51 14.37
N ARG A 169 -3.84 -3.61 14.86
CA ARG A 169 -5.09 -4.17 14.30
C ARG A 169 -6.22 -3.16 14.12
N ARG A 170 -6.36 -2.19 15.02
CA ARG A 170 -7.42 -1.17 14.95
C ARG A 170 -7.17 -0.24 13.77
N THR A 171 -5.95 0.30 13.67
CA THR A 171 -5.53 1.19 12.58
C THR A 171 -5.56 0.46 11.24
N VAL A 172 -5.10 -0.79 11.20
CA VAL A 172 -5.14 -1.63 10.00
C VAL A 172 -6.59 -1.92 9.58
N ALA A 173 -7.45 -2.32 10.51
CA ALA A 173 -8.86 -2.62 10.20
C ALA A 173 -9.63 -1.37 9.73
N LEU A 174 -9.44 -0.23 10.38
CA LEU A 174 -10.08 1.03 9.97
C LEU A 174 -9.48 1.58 8.68
N GLY A 175 -8.16 1.46 8.52
CA GLY A 175 -7.43 1.90 7.34
C GLY A 175 -7.83 1.12 6.09
N ILE A 176 -8.11 -0.18 6.23
CA ILE A 176 -8.56 -1.04 5.13
C ILE A 176 -10.08 -0.92 4.93
N GLY A 177 -10.85 -1.11 6.00
CA GLY A 177 -12.29 -1.30 5.93
C GLY A 177 -13.04 -0.08 5.42
N VAL A 178 -12.68 1.12 5.87
CA VAL A 178 -13.41 2.34 5.47
C VAL A 178 -13.21 2.67 3.99
N PRO A 179 -11.97 2.73 3.44
CA PRO A 179 -11.78 2.89 2.00
C PRO A 179 -12.41 1.76 1.18
N THR A 180 -12.35 0.51 1.67
CA THR A 180 -12.93 -0.65 0.97
C THR A 180 -14.44 -0.51 0.82
N VAL A 181 -15.16 -0.22 1.91
CA VAL A 181 -16.63 -0.04 1.87
C VAL A 181 -17.01 1.17 1.00
N TYR A 182 -16.23 2.25 1.05
CA TYR A 182 -16.46 3.41 0.19
C TYR A 182 -16.31 3.04 -1.29
N LEU A 183 -15.25 2.32 -1.65
CA LEU A 183 -15.00 1.93 -3.03
C LEU A 183 -16.00 0.88 -3.52
N TRP A 184 -16.48 -0.03 -2.66
CA TRP A 184 -17.61 -0.90 -2.99
C TRP A 184 -18.86 -0.12 -3.38
N PHE A 185 -19.16 0.96 -2.65
CA PHE A 185 -20.30 1.82 -3.01
C PHE A 185 -20.09 2.52 -4.36
N VAL A 186 -18.90 3.08 -4.60
CA VAL A 186 -18.57 3.73 -5.88
C VAL A 186 -18.66 2.74 -7.04
N ASP A 187 -18.18 1.52 -6.84
CA ASP A 187 -18.14 0.52 -7.88
C ASP A 187 -19.52 -0.10 -8.17
N TRP A 188 -20.27 -0.40 -7.12
CA TRP A 188 -21.69 -0.76 -7.23
C TRP A 188 -22.46 0.30 -8.05
N TYR A 189 -22.21 1.58 -7.79
CA TYR A 189 -22.80 2.66 -8.56
C TYR A 189 -22.38 2.60 -10.04
N ALA A 190 -21.09 2.40 -10.33
CA ALA A 190 -20.58 2.34 -11.70
C ALA A 190 -21.17 1.16 -12.50
N ILE A 191 -21.23 -0.03 -11.91
CA ILE A 191 -21.81 -1.23 -12.53
C ILE A 191 -23.32 -1.08 -12.73
N THR A 192 -24.04 -0.59 -11.72
CA THR A 192 -25.50 -0.41 -11.80
C THR A 192 -25.90 0.59 -12.89
N ASN A 193 -25.04 1.57 -13.18
CA ASN A 193 -25.26 2.54 -14.26
C ASN A 193 -24.66 2.08 -15.60
N GLY A 194 -24.20 0.84 -15.72
CA GLY A 194 -23.72 0.25 -16.97
C GLY A 194 -22.42 0.86 -17.50
N LEU A 195 -21.64 1.52 -16.63
CA LEU A 195 -20.34 2.10 -17.03
C LEU A 195 -19.32 1.01 -17.33
N TRP A 196 -19.43 -0.10 -16.62
CA TRP A 196 -18.68 -1.32 -16.89
C TRP A 196 -19.44 -2.54 -16.40
N THR A 197 -19.03 -3.72 -16.86
CA THR A 197 -19.73 -4.98 -16.60
C THR A 197 -18.72 -6.10 -16.47
N ILE A 198 -19.02 -7.05 -15.60
CA ILE A 198 -18.17 -8.19 -15.28
C ILE A 198 -18.78 -9.44 -15.90
N SER A 199 -17.91 -10.31 -16.40
CA SER A 199 -18.27 -11.57 -17.03
C SER A 199 -18.95 -12.51 -16.06
N THR A 200 -20.10 -13.06 -16.47
CA THR A 200 -20.75 -14.18 -15.78
C THR A 200 -20.05 -15.51 -16.05
N THR A 201 -19.15 -15.57 -17.05
CA THR A 201 -18.38 -16.78 -17.39
C THR A 201 -17.13 -16.93 -16.52
N TYR A 202 -16.50 -15.83 -16.12
CA TYR A 202 -15.24 -15.84 -15.38
C TYR A 202 -15.39 -15.53 -13.88
N THR A 203 -16.64 -15.46 -13.40
CA THR A 203 -16.99 -15.21 -12.00
C THR A 203 -17.80 -16.34 -11.39
N VAL A 204 -17.74 -16.46 -10.06
CA VAL A 204 -18.40 -17.47 -9.24
C VAL A 204 -19.93 -17.26 -9.22
N GLY A 205 -20.40 -16.07 -9.63
CA GLY A 205 -21.82 -15.75 -9.74
C GLY A 205 -22.49 -15.37 -8.42
N ILE A 206 -21.71 -15.11 -7.36
CA ILE A 206 -22.24 -14.60 -6.09
C ILE A 206 -22.10 -13.08 -6.09
N ALA A 207 -23.22 -12.37 -5.97
CA ALA A 207 -23.26 -10.92 -5.82
C ALA A 207 -23.87 -10.53 -4.47
N ALA A 208 -23.08 -9.93 -3.59
CA ALA A 208 -23.56 -9.40 -2.31
C ALA A 208 -23.94 -7.93 -2.50
N PHE A 209 -25.18 -7.58 -2.12
CA PHE A 209 -25.73 -6.22 -2.31
C PHE A 209 -25.67 -5.71 -3.77
N GLY A 210 -25.64 -6.63 -4.75
CA GLY A 210 -25.54 -6.29 -6.18
C GLY A 210 -24.11 -6.11 -6.71
N LEU A 211 -23.08 -6.33 -5.89
CA LEU A 211 -21.67 -6.30 -6.29
C LEU A 211 -21.08 -7.73 -6.27
N PRO A 212 -20.38 -8.19 -7.33
CA PRO A 212 -19.69 -9.48 -7.31
C PRO A 212 -18.70 -9.60 -6.16
N ILE A 213 -18.61 -10.78 -5.53
CA ILE A 213 -17.70 -10.99 -4.39
C ILE A 213 -16.23 -10.82 -4.79
N GLU A 214 -15.89 -11.07 -6.05
CA GLU A 214 -14.56 -10.89 -6.60
C GLU A 214 -14.16 -9.41 -6.61
N GLU A 215 -15.04 -8.51 -7.03
CA GLU A 215 -14.81 -7.06 -6.91
C GLU A 215 -14.65 -6.63 -5.47
N MET A 216 -15.55 -7.13 -4.60
CA MET A 216 -15.47 -6.81 -3.19
C MET A 216 -14.10 -7.20 -2.61
N LEU A 217 -13.63 -8.38 -2.98
CA LEU A 217 -12.32 -8.89 -2.60
C LEU A 217 -11.18 -8.10 -3.25
N PHE A 218 -11.30 -7.69 -4.51
CA PHE A 218 -10.29 -6.89 -5.21
C PHE A 218 -10.02 -5.57 -4.48
N PHE A 219 -11.07 -4.79 -4.16
CA PHE A 219 -10.92 -3.56 -3.38
C PHE A 219 -10.38 -3.81 -1.96
N LEU A 220 -10.80 -4.92 -1.33
CA LEU A 220 -10.27 -5.30 -0.01
C LEU A 220 -8.76 -5.57 -0.07
N ILE A 221 -8.33 -6.38 -1.03
CA ILE A 221 -6.94 -6.85 -1.16
C ILE A 221 -6.01 -5.72 -1.58
N THR A 222 -6.43 -4.86 -2.52
CA THR A 222 -5.66 -3.66 -2.89
C THR A 222 -5.48 -2.72 -1.69
N ASN A 223 -6.53 -2.47 -0.91
CA ASN A 223 -6.42 -1.68 0.33
C ASN A 223 -5.56 -2.37 1.40
N VAL A 224 -5.61 -3.71 1.49
CA VAL A 224 -4.69 -4.49 2.32
C VAL A 224 -3.24 -4.19 1.94
N PHE A 225 -2.87 -4.23 0.65
CA PHE A 225 -1.49 -3.95 0.23
C PHE A 225 -1.04 -2.56 0.61
N ILE A 226 -1.88 -1.55 0.33
CA ILE A 226 -1.56 -0.15 0.56
C ILE A 226 -1.37 0.10 2.06
N VAL A 227 -2.37 -0.30 2.87
CA VAL A 227 -2.38 0.00 4.31
C VAL A 227 -1.30 -0.79 5.04
N GLN A 228 -1.18 -2.09 4.79
CA GLN A 228 -0.12 -2.87 5.43
C GLN A 228 1.27 -2.38 5.00
N GLY A 229 1.45 -2.06 3.73
CA GLY A 229 2.70 -1.53 3.19
C GLY A 229 3.12 -0.24 3.89
N LEU A 230 2.20 0.73 4.03
CA LEU A 230 2.48 2.01 4.69
C LEU A 230 2.69 1.87 6.20
N VAL A 231 1.90 1.05 6.90
CA VAL A 231 2.09 0.78 8.33
C VAL A 231 3.47 0.16 8.59
N LEU A 232 3.83 -0.86 7.80
CA LEU A 232 5.14 -1.52 7.92
C LEU A 232 6.29 -0.59 7.54
N TYR A 233 6.11 0.26 6.54
CA TYR A 233 7.10 1.25 6.13
C TYR A 233 7.37 2.29 7.22
N LEU A 234 6.32 2.89 7.80
CA LEU A 234 6.47 3.87 8.86
C LEU A 234 7.12 3.25 10.11
N TRP A 235 6.71 2.03 10.47
CA TRP A 235 7.36 1.25 11.51
C TRP A 235 8.83 0.97 11.22
N LEU A 236 9.17 0.58 9.99
CA LEU A 236 10.56 0.35 9.56
C LEU A 236 11.40 1.62 9.72
N VAL A 237 10.94 2.75 9.21
CA VAL A 237 11.71 4.00 9.23
C VAL A 237 11.97 4.44 10.67
N GLU A 238 10.96 4.38 11.54
CA GLU A 238 11.09 4.78 12.93
C GLU A 238 12.05 3.87 13.71
N GLN A 239 11.96 2.56 13.49
CA GLN A 239 12.72 1.58 14.27
C GLN A 239 14.08 1.22 13.65
N TRP A 240 14.36 1.67 12.42
CA TRP A 240 15.62 1.40 11.71
C TRP A 240 16.89 1.71 12.54
N PRO A 241 16.99 2.84 13.27
CA PRO A 241 18.17 3.14 14.09
C PRO A 241 18.50 2.04 15.11
N THR A 242 17.49 1.28 15.57
CA THR A 242 17.66 0.23 16.57
C THR A 242 18.35 -1.02 16.02
N VAL A 243 18.32 -1.25 14.70
CA VAL A 243 18.89 -2.44 14.03
C VAL A 243 19.98 -2.10 13.01
N ALA A 244 20.10 -0.83 12.61
CA ALA A 244 21.08 -0.39 11.62
C ALA A 244 22.53 -0.79 11.95
N PRO A 245 23.01 -0.74 13.21
CA PRO A 245 24.35 -1.21 13.55
C PRO A 245 24.56 -2.70 13.24
N ASP A 246 23.62 -3.55 13.65
CA ASP A 246 23.67 -5.00 13.45
C ASP A 246 23.65 -5.35 11.97
N VAL A 247 22.79 -4.68 11.19
CA VAL A 247 22.70 -4.89 9.74
C VAL A 247 24.00 -4.47 9.05
N ARG A 248 24.56 -3.30 9.40
CA ARG A 248 25.84 -2.83 8.82
C ARG A 248 27.00 -3.75 9.16
N ALA A 249 27.01 -4.35 10.35
CA ALA A 249 28.03 -5.31 10.76
C ALA A 249 27.91 -6.65 10.02
N ALA A 250 26.69 -7.04 9.63
CA ALA A 250 26.43 -8.28 8.90
C ALA A 250 26.65 -8.18 7.37
N VAL A 251 26.69 -6.96 6.81
CA VAL A 251 26.94 -6.75 5.38
C VAL A 251 28.44 -6.98 5.07
N PRO A 252 28.80 -7.88 4.13
CA PRO A 252 30.19 -8.10 3.76
C PRO A 252 30.88 -6.80 3.30
N PRO A 253 32.17 -6.57 3.62
CA PRO A 253 32.88 -5.34 3.24
C PRO A 253 32.84 -5.03 1.74
N ALA A 254 32.78 -6.07 0.90
CA ALA A 254 32.67 -5.96 -0.56
C ALA A 254 31.38 -5.25 -1.03
N VAL A 255 30.31 -5.31 -0.24
CA VAL A 255 29.02 -4.66 -0.54
C VAL A 255 28.96 -3.24 0.04
N VAL A 256 29.70 -2.98 1.14
CA VAL A 256 29.78 -1.65 1.77
C VAL A 256 30.44 -0.63 0.83
N GLY A 257 31.41 -1.06 0.01
CA GLY A 257 32.07 -0.21 -0.99
C GLY A 257 31.17 0.28 -2.14
N LEU A 258 29.96 -0.27 -2.29
CA LEU A 258 28.98 0.14 -3.30
C LEU A 258 28.06 1.28 -2.83
N PHE A 259 28.09 1.64 -1.55
CA PHE A 259 27.30 2.75 -1.01
C PHE A 259 28.16 4.02 -0.94
N PRO A 260 27.62 5.20 -1.32
CA PRO A 260 28.34 6.47 -1.18
C PRO A 260 28.72 6.68 0.28
N ALA A 261 30.01 6.93 0.54
CA ALA A 261 30.48 7.29 1.87
C ALA A 261 29.72 8.54 2.36
N GLY A 262 28.77 8.35 3.28
CA GLY A 262 28.10 9.45 3.95
C GLY A 262 29.18 10.34 4.57
N LYS A 263 29.16 11.64 4.26
CA LYS A 263 30.08 12.62 4.84
C LYS A 263 30.06 12.45 6.36
N ARG A 264 31.13 11.89 6.93
CA ARG A 264 31.39 12.02 8.36
C ARG A 264 31.42 13.52 8.63
N ARG A 265 30.47 14.02 9.41
CA ARG A 265 30.63 15.32 10.04
C ARG A 265 31.88 15.17 10.90
N ALA A 266 32.95 15.85 10.52
CA ALA A 266 34.12 15.98 11.38
C ALA A 266 33.60 16.59 12.68
N VAL A 267 33.70 15.82 13.77
CA VAL A 267 33.70 16.38 15.10
C VAL A 267 34.94 17.27 15.11
N ALA A 268 34.74 18.58 15.24
CA ALA A 268 35.83 19.50 15.48
C ALA A 268 36.45 19.06 16.80
N ASP A 269 37.67 18.53 16.73
CA ASP A 269 38.51 18.34 17.90
C ASP A 269 38.59 19.69 18.62
N GLY A 270 38.28 19.66 19.91
CA GLY A 270 38.41 20.81 20.78
C GLY A 270 39.85 21.30 20.78
N ASP A 271 39.98 22.59 20.60
CA ASP A 271 41.22 23.35 20.72
C ASP A 271 41.85 23.11 22.10
N PRO A 272 43.08 22.58 22.20
CA PRO A 272 43.76 22.40 23.47
C PRO A 272 44.60 23.65 23.78
N ASP A 273 43.97 24.81 23.97
CA ASP A 273 44.70 26.02 24.36
C ASP A 273 43.89 26.96 25.26
N GLU A 274 43.38 26.44 26.37
CA GLU A 274 43.06 27.24 27.56
C GLU A 274 43.53 26.51 28.83
N ARG A 275 44.85 26.46 29.00
CA ARG A 275 45.48 26.32 30.32
C ARG A 275 46.43 27.49 30.53
N GLY A 276 45.95 28.51 31.22
CA GLY A 276 46.79 29.57 31.76
C GLY A 276 45.94 30.72 32.27
N GLU A 277 46.12 31.04 33.56
CA GLU A 277 45.58 32.22 34.28
C GLU A 277 44.11 32.04 34.70
N GLU A 278 43.73 32.02 35.98
CA GLU A 278 43.93 33.11 36.93
C GLU A 278 43.69 32.65 38.40
N SER A 279 44.69 32.95 39.24
CA SER A 279 44.68 33.36 40.66
C SER A 279 43.54 32.93 41.61
N ASP A 280 43.96 32.15 42.61
CA ASP A 280 43.80 32.43 44.05
C ASP A 280 42.82 33.57 44.44
N ARG A 281 41.71 33.20 45.10
CA ARG A 281 41.06 34.03 46.13
C ARG A 281 40.52 33.15 47.26
N THR A 282 41.19 33.28 48.39
CA THR A 282 40.77 32.98 49.75
C THR A 282 39.60 33.88 50.20
N VAL A 283 39.08 33.59 51.41
CA VAL A 283 37.99 34.25 52.20
C VAL A 283 36.61 33.63 51.92
N THR A 284 35.97 32.89 52.83
CA THR A 284 35.87 32.98 54.31
C THR A 284 35.58 31.60 54.91
#